data_AF-A0A1S9BXY7-F1
#
_entry.id   AF-A0A1S9BXY7-F1
#
_cell.length_a   1.000
_cell.length_b   1.000
_cell.length_c   1.000
_cell.angle_alpha   90.00
_cell.angle_beta   90.00
_cell.angle_gamma   90.00
#
_symmetry.space_group_name_H-M   'P 1'
#
loop_
_entity.id
_entity.type
_entity.pdbx_description
1 polymer ?
#
loop_
_entity_poly.entity_id
_entity_poly.type
_entity_poly.pdbx_seq_one_letter_code
_entity_poly.pdbx_strand_id
1 'polypeptide(L)'
;MNELTDEKTLVIYRRNGCLGCIYVSKLLDFIDTPDARIIACECDNTKEKYPEFGIKSTPLWAVFEHGEKLSEMNPASDREALFRFLNETARIEILRLFFDMQLDLGREYADRMQDVFAELIVRKQKEDANAIISATRLKVMKACMSKSYPEREECIDQVLNRIHVILKERMSEPDGDTEVRRKAIEELPRLKEELLNYTV
;
A
#
# COMPACT_ATOMS: atom_id res chain seq x y z
N MET A 1 -41.30 8.78 21.01
CA MET A 1 -40.10 8.02 21.38
C MET A 1 -39.65 7.34 20.10
N ASN A 2 -38.60 7.85 19.47
CA ASN A 2 -38.02 7.21 18.30
C ASN A 2 -37.25 5.98 18.79
N GLU A 3 -37.55 4.83 18.21
CA GLU A 3 -36.75 3.62 18.35
C GLU A 3 -35.32 3.96 17.90
N LEU A 4 -34.38 3.99 18.84
CA LEU A 4 -32.95 3.92 18.52
C LEU A 4 -32.77 2.51 17.98
N THR A 5 -32.67 2.38 16.66
CA THR A 5 -32.20 1.16 16.02
C THR A 5 -30.85 0.78 16.62
N ASP A 6 -30.68 -0.50 16.94
CA ASP A 6 -29.48 -1.18 17.45
C ASP A 6 -28.33 -1.15 16.39
N GLU A 7 -28.10 0.01 15.79
CA GLU A 7 -27.33 0.14 14.57
C GLU A 7 -25.85 0.28 14.88
N LYS A 8 -25.10 -0.80 14.57
CA LYS A 8 -23.65 -0.77 14.61
C LYS A 8 -23.12 0.18 13.54
N THR A 9 -22.16 1.01 13.94
CA THR A 9 -21.46 1.92 13.03
C THR A 9 -20.05 1.42 12.80
N LEU A 10 -19.69 1.10 11.56
CA LEU A 10 -18.32 0.80 11.15
C LEU A 10 -17.64 2.10 10.73
N VAL A 11 -16.66 2.54 11.50
CA VAL A 11 -15.84 3.71 11.20
C VAL A 11 -14.51 3.26 10.58
N ILE A 12 -14.18 3.82 9.43
CA ILE A 12 -13.06 3.43 8.58
C ILE A 12 -12.08 4.58 8.50
N TYR A 13 -10.93 4.42 9.16
CA TYR A 13 -9.85 5.40 9.14
C TYR A 13 -8.84 5.02 8.05
N ARG A 14 -8.71 5.90 7.05
CA ARG A 14 -7.82 5.70 5.91
C ARG A 14 -6.94 6.93 5.66
N ARG A 15 -5.81 6.70 4.99
CA ARG A 15 -4.89 7.77 4.59
C ARG A 15 -4.59 7.68 3.10
N ASN A 16 -4.63 8.82 2.42
CA ASN A 16 -4.25 8.91 1.01
C ASN A 16 -2.79 8.47 0.81
N GLY A 17 -2.57 7.62 -0.20
CA GLY A 17 -1.25 7.00 -0.47
C GLY A 17 -0.83 5.88 0.50
N CYS A 18 -1.65 5.49 1.48
CA CYS A 18 -1.36 4.31 2.31
C CYS A 18 -1.67 3.02 1.54
N LEU A 19 -0.64 2.19 1.34
CA LEU A 19 -0.77 0.91 0.62
C LEU A 19 -1.75 -0.06 1.28
N GLY A 20 -1.75 -0.15 2.62
CA GLY A 20 -2.73 -0.95 3.34
C GLY A 20 -4.17 -0.45 3.14
N CYS A 21 -4.36 0.88 3.05
CA CYS A 21 -5.67 1.45 2.74
C CYS A 21 -6.11 1.13 1.31
N ILE A 22 -5.17 1.17 0.35
CA ILE A 22 -5.43 0.80 -1.04
C ILE A 22 -5.78 -0.69 -1.14
N TYR A 23 -5.05 -1.56 -0.44
CA TYR A 23 -5.28 -3.01 -0.41
C TYR A 23 -6.72 -3.37 -0.01
N VAL A 24 -7.27 -2.71 1.00
CA VAL A 24 -8.64 -2.99 1.47
C VAL A 24 -9.71 -2.11 0.84
N SER A 25 -9.33 -1.19 -0.06
CA SER A 25 -10.27 -0.21 -0.64
C SER A 25 -11.40 -0.87 -1.43
N LYS A 26 -11.14 -2.01 -2.08
CA LYS A 26 -12.13 -2.74 -2.88
C LYS A 26 -13.19 -3.44 -2.05
N LEU A 27 -12.93 -3.70 -0.77
CA LEU A 27 -13.98 -4.12 0.14
C LEU A 27 -14.99 -2.99 0.39
N LEU A 28 -14.54 -1.73 0.43
CA LEU A 28 -15.40 -0.56 0.69
C LEU A 28 -16.50 -0.40 -0.38
N ASP A 29 -16.18 -0.74 -1.63
CA ASP A 29 -17.11 -0.69 -2.75
C ASP A 29 -18.26 -1.73 -2.60
N PHE A 30 -18.14 -2.69 -1.67
CA PHE A 30 -19.07 -3.81 -1.50
C PHE A 30 -19.78 -3.85 -0.14
N ILE A 31 -19.16 -3.33 0.92
CA ILE A 31 -19.69 -3.42 2.28
C ILE A 31 -20.82 -2.42 2.58
N ASP A 32 -21.29 -1.64 1.61
CA ASP A 32 -22.45 -0.75 1.78
C ASP A 32 -23.73 -1.59 1.97
N THR A 33 -24.01 -1.96 3.22
CA THR A 33 -25.16 -2.79 3.61
C THR A 33 -26.14 -1.98 4.46
N PRO A 34 -27.45 -2.29 4.37
CA PRO A 34 -28.49 -1.56 5.09
C PRO A 34 -28.43 -1.72 6.62
N ASP A 35 -27.70 -2.71 7.14
CA ASP A 35 -27.68 -3.06 8.57
C ASP A 35 -26.50 -2.48 9.36
N ALA A 36 -25.56 -1.82 8.68
CA ALA A 36 -24.42 -1.19 9.33
C ALA A 36 -24.13 0.17 8.69
N ARG A 37 -24.15 1.22 9.52
CA ARG A 37 -23.75 2.54 9.06
C ARG A 37 -22.25 2.59 8.85
N ILE A 38 -21.80 2.88 7.64
CA ILE A 38 -20.38 3.05 7.33
C ILE A 38 -20.01 4.53 7.32
N ILE A 39 -18.94 4.87 8.04
CA ILE A 39 -18.36 6.22 8.03
C ILE A 39 -16.90 6.11 7.62
N ALA A 40 -16.56 6.67 6.46
CA ALA A 40 -15.17 6.76 6.00
C ALA A 40 -14.55 8.10 6.42
N CYS A 41 -13.46 8.04 7.17
CA CYS A 41 -12.68 9.17 7.63
C CYS A 41 -11.33 9.19 6.91
N GLU A 42 -11.10 10.22 6.10
CA GLU A 42 -9.77 10.51 5.56
C GLU A 42 -8.95 11.26 6.61
N CYS A 43 -7.81 10.68 6.94
CA CYS A 43 -6.95 11.20 7.98
C CYS A 43 -5.66 11.75 7.34
N ASP A 44 -5.60 13.07 7.23
CA ASP A 44 -4.51 13.80 6.60
C ASP A 44 -3.27 13.88 7.52
N ASN A 45 -2.12 14.22 6.94
CA ASN A 45 -0.85 14.39 7.68
C ASN A 45 -0.89 15.52 8.73
N THR A 46 -1.97 16.29 8.82
CA THR A 46 -2.16 17.37 9.81
C THR A 46 -2.37 16.86 11.23
N LYS A 47 -2.46 15.53 11.45
CA LYS A 47 -2.42 14.85 12.77
C LYS A 47 -3.51 15.22 13.78
N GLU A 48 -4.33 16.25 13.55
CA GLU A 48 -5.23 16.78 14.59
C GLU A 48 -6.27 15.76 15.07
N LYS A 49 -6.77 14.87 14.21
CA LYS A 49 -7.84 13.91 14.58
C LYS A 49 -7.35 12.52 15.02
N TYR A 50 -6.07 12.20 14.90
CA TYR A 50 -5.57 10.85 15.26
C TYR A 50 -5.58 10.60 16.78
N PRO A 51 -5.04 11.50 17.62
CA PRO A 51 -4.91 11.25 19.06
C PRO A 51 -6.25 11.33 19.79
N GLU A 52 -7.16 12.20 19.34
CA GLU A 52 -8.47 12.42 19.97
C GLU A 52 -9.32 11.15 19.99
N PHE A 53 -9.17 10.29 18.98
CA PHE A 53 -9.83 8.98 18.89
C PHE A 53 -8.88 7.80 19.22
N GLY A 54 -7.66 8.07 19.68
CA GLY A 54 -6.68 7.05 20.05
C GLY A 54 -6.10 6.24 18.87
N ILE A 55 -6.21 6.76 17.65
CA ILE A 55 -5.79 6.07 16.41
C ILE A 55 -4.28 6.16 16.26
N LYS A 56 -3.61 5.01 16.33
CA LYS A 56 -2.14 4.93 16.24
C LYS A 56 -1.62 4.72 14.81
N SER A 57 -2.44 4.20 13.90
CA SER A 57 -2.03 3.88 12.53
C SER A 57 -3.22 3.77 11.58
N THR A 58 -2.97 3.84 10.27
CA THR A 58 -3.94 3.51 9.21
C THR A 58 -3.43 2.35 8.34
N PRO A 59 -4.32 1.53 7.75
CA PRO A 59 -5.77 1.56 7.95
C PRO A 59 -6.15 1.06 9.35
N LEU A 60 -7.23 1.63 9.90
CA LEU A 60 -7.85 1.15 11.14
C LEU A 60 -9.36 1.16 10.95
N TRP A 61 -10.01 0.04 11.23
CA TRP A 61 -11.46 -0.08 11.18
C TRP A 61 -11.96 -0.32 12.60
N ALA A 62 -12.99 0.41 13.03
CA ALA A 62 -13.53 0.35 14.38
C ALA A 62 -15.06 0.24 14.34
N VAL A 63 -15.62 -0.64 15.16
CA VAL A 63 -17.07 -0.81 15.32
C VAL A 63 -17.50 -0.08 16.57
N PHE A 64 -18.55 0.73 16.43
CA PHE A 64 -19.21 1.44 17.51
C PHE A 64 -20.66 0.97 17.64
N GLU A 65 -21.14 0.89 18.87
CA GLU A 65 -22.53 0.59 19.20
C GLU A 65 -22.91 1.50 20.38
N HIS A 66 -24.04 2.22 20.26
CA HIS A 66 -24.47 3.20 21.27
C HIS A 66 -23.42 4.27 21.64
N GLY A 67 -22.55 4.63 20.69
CA GLY A 67 -21.50 5.63 20.90
C GLY A 67 -20.24 5.09 21.61
N GLU A 68 -20.23 3.83 22.01
CA GLU A 68 -19.06 3.17 22.61
C GLU A 68 -18.30 2.35 21.57
N LYS A 69 -16.97 2.34 21.66
CA LYS A 69 -16.11 1.53 20.78
C LYS A 69 -16.11 0.08 21.25
N LEU A 70 -16.70 -0.81 20.45
CA LEU A 70 -16.72 -2.24 20.73
C LEU A 70 -15.39 -2.92 20.40
N SER A 71 -14.84 -2.63 19.22
CA SER A 71 -13.65 -3.31 18.71
C SER A 71 -12.97 -2.49 17.62
N GLU A 72 -11.68 -2.75 17.40
CA GLU A 72 -10.92 -2.18 16.30
C GLU A 72 -9.91 -3.18 15.72
N MET A 73 -9.57 -3.02 14.46
CA MET A 73 -8.52 -3.82 13.82
C MET A 73 -7.83 -3.08 12.68
N ASN A 74 -6.61 -3.50 12.35
CA ASN A 74 -5.97 -3.14 11.09
C ASN A 74 -6.43 -4.14 10.01
N PRO A 75 -7.25 -3.73 9.03
CA PRO A 75 -7.80 -4.65 8.03
C PRO A 75 -6.73 -5.19 7.05
N ALA A 76 -5.54 -4.59 7.00
CA ALA A 76 -4.45 -5.06 6.14
C ALA A 76 -3.57 -6.13 6.80
N SER A 77 -3.74 -6.46 8.08
CA SER A 77 -2.84 -7.37 8.79
C SER A 77 -3.17 -8.84 8.61
N ASP A 78 -4.46 -9.21 8.67
CA ASP A 78 -4.89 -10.61 8.67
C ASP A 78 -6.24 -10.74 7.94
N ARG A 79 -6.23 -11.51 6.85
CA ARG A 79 -7.38 -11.76 5.98
C ARG A 79 -8.51 -12.50 6.70
N GLU A 80 -8.17 -13.50 7.50
CA GLU A 80 -9.16 -14.32 8.20
C GLU A 80 -9.76 -13.57 9.39
N ALA A 81 -8.91 -12.84 10.13
CA ALA A 81 -9.38 -11.98 11.20
C ALA A 81 -10.31 -10.87 10.67
N LEU A 82 -10.01 -10.30 9.49
CA LEU A 82 -10.87 -9.30 8.86
C LEU A 82 -12.24 -9.87 8.48
N PHE A 83 -12.27 -11.09 7.92
CA PHE A 83 -13.52 -11.74 7.57
C PHE A 83 -14.43 -11.95 8.79
N ARG A 84 -13.87 -12.47 9.89
CA ARG A 84 -14.58 -12.64 11.15
C ARG A 84 -14.98 -11.31 11.77
N PHE A 85 -14.11 -10.31 11.75
CA PHE A 85 -14.43 -8.97 12.26
C PHE A 85 -15.65 -8.39 11.56
N LEU A 86 -15.74 -8.50 10.23
CA LEU A 86 -16.88 -7.99 9.48
C LEU A 86 -18.17 -8.77 9.79
N ASN A 87 -18.14 -10.10 9.71
CA ASN A 87 -19.35 -10.91 9.88
C ASN A 87 -19.82 -11.03 11.33
N GLU A 88 -18.90 -11.25 12.27
CA GLU A 88 -19.24 -11.55 13.67
C GLU A 88 -19.30 -10.28 14.52
N THR A 89 -18.36 -9.35 14.32
CA THR A 89 -18.27 -8.14 15.16
C THR A 89 -19.09 -6.99 14.58
N ALA A 90 -18.85 -6.63 13.31
CA ALA A 90 -19.58 -5.55 12.63
C ALA A 90 -20.98 -5.98 12.17
N ARG A 91 -21.27 -7.29 12.14
CA ARG A 91 -22.52 -7.88 11.62
C ARG A 91 -22.83 -7.47 10.18
N ILE A 92 -21.79 -7.28 9.39
CA ILE A 92 -21.89 -7.07 7.95
C ILE A 92 -21.80 -8.47 7.32
N GLU A 93 -22.94 -9.01 6.91
CA GLU A 93 -23.00 -10.32 6.27
C GLU A 93 -22.33 -10.25 4.89
N ILE A 94 -21.15 -10.88 4.80
CA ILE A 94 -20.38 -10.93 3.56
C ILE A 94 -20.09 -12.38 3.25
N LEU A 95 -20.52 -12.83 2.08
CA LEU A 95 -20.16 -14.17 1.60
C LEU A 95 -18.66 -14.26 1.37
N ARG A 96 -18.05 -15.36 1.85
CA ARG A 96 -16.60 -15.59 1.79
C ARG A 96 -16.03 -15.43 0.38
N LEU A 97 -16.72 -15.94 -0.63
CA LEU A 97 -16.28 -15.84 -2.02
C LEU A 97 -16.12 -14.39 -2.49
N PHE A 98 -17.10 -13.52 -2.18
CA PHE A 98 -17.05 -12.11 -2.55
C PHE A 98 -15.98 -11.36 -1.76
N PHE A 99 -15.88 -11.62 -0.45
CA PHE A 99 -14.82 -11.06 0.39
C PHE A 99 -13.43 -11.35 -0.18
N ASP A 100 -13.19 -12.61 -0.51
CA ASP A 100 -11.91 -13.08 -1.02
C ASP A 100 -11.56 -12.43 -2.37
N MET A 101 -12.53 -12.40 -3.30
CA MET A 101 -12.38 -11.76 -4.60
C MET A 101 -12.03 -10.26 -4.46
N GLN A 102 -12.69 -9.51 -3.57
CA GLN A 102 -12.43 -8.09 -3.40
C GLN A 102 -11.04 -7.81 -2.81
N LEU A 103 -10.58 -8.63 -1.85
CA LEU A 103 -9.22 -8.48 -1.33
C LEU A 103 -8.15 -8.80 -2.35
N ASP A 104 -8.39 -9.79 -3.22
CA ASP A 104 -7.45 -10.13 -4.29
C ASP A 104 -7.39 -8.99 -5.34
N LEU A 105 -8.54 -8.42 -5.71
CA LEU A 105 -8.59 -7.21 -6.56
C LEU A 105 -7.89 -6.01 -5.92
N GLY A 106 -8.09 -5.80 -4.62
CA GLY A 106 -7.44 -4.75 -3.85
C GLY A 106 -5.92 -4.92 -3.77
N ARG A 107 -5.44 -6.16 -3.62
CA ARG A 107 -4.01 -6.52 -3.69
C ARG A 107 -3.42 -6.17 -5.05
N GLU A 108 -4.03 -6.65 -6.12
CA GLU A 108 -3.56 -6.36 -7.48
C GLU A 108 -3.53 -4.86 -7.78
N TYR A 109 -4.50 -4.12 -7.26
CA TYR A 109 -4.55 -2.67 -7.42
C TYR A 109 -3.43 -1.98 -6.62
N ALA A 110 -3.22 -2.38 -5.35
CA ALA A 110 -2.12 -1.87 -4.54
C ALA A 110 -0.76 -2.16 -5.18
N ASP A 111 -0.56 -3.39 -5.69
CA ASP A 111 0.65 -3.81 -6.37
C ASP A 111 0.91 -2.99 -7.65
N ARG A 112 -0.13 -2.71 -8.43
CA ARG A 112 -0.03 -1.84 -9.63
C ARG A 112 0.32 -0.40 -9.25
N MET A 113 -0.30 0.15 -8.20
CA MET A 113 0.00 1.49 -7.73
C MET A 113 1.44 1.63 -7.25
N GLN A 114 1.98 0.62 -6.55
CA GLN A 114 3.39 0.58 -6.16
C GLN A 114 4.33 0.66 -7.36
N ASP A 115 4.05 -0.09 -8.43
CA ASP A 115 4.88 -0.08 -9.63
C ASP A 115 4.88 1.29 -10.33
N VAL A 116 3.71 1.92 -10.39
CA VAL A 116 3.54 3.27 -10.96
C VAL A 116 4.30 4.30 -10.11
N PHE A 117 4.16 4.27 -8.78
CA PHE A 117 4.89 5.18 -7.90
C PHE A 117 6.39 4.98 -8.00
N ALA A 118 6.87 3.74 -8.02
CA ALA A 118 8.30 3.45 -8.19
C ALA A 118 8.83 3.98 -9.54
N GLU A 119 8.07 3.81 -10.63
CA GLU A 119 8.41 4.36 -11.94
C GLU A 119 8.46 5.89 -11.93
N LEU A 120 7.49 6.54 -11.29
CA LEU A 120 7.46 8.00 -11.15
C LEU A 120 8.65 8.51 -10.35
N ILE A 121 9.00 7.86 -9.23
CA ILE A 121 10.16 8.22 -8.42
C ILE A 121 11.44 8.14 -9.26
N VAL A 122 11.68 7.03 -9.96
CA VAL A 122 12.88 6.87 -10.79
C VAL A 122 12.96 7.96 -11.87
N ARG A 123 11.84 8.33 -12.48
CA ARG A 123 11.82 9.30 -13.58
C ARG A 123 11.87 10.76 -13.14
N LYS A 124 11.22 11.10 -12.03
CA LYS A 124 10.89 12.48 -11.66
C LYS A 124 11.60 12.97 -10.41
N GLN A 125 12.10 12.09 -9.55
CA GLN A 125 12.82 12.51 -8.34
C GLN A 125 14.09 13.27 -8.71
N LYS A 126 14.32 14.38 -8.00
CA LYS A 126 15.48 15.27 -8.17
C LYS A 126 16.15 15.64 -6.84
N GLU A 127 15.54 15.28 -5.72
CA GLU A 127 15.95 15.76 -4.38
C GLU A 127 16.55 14.64 -3.51
N ASP A 128 16.15 13.39 -3.74
CA ASP A 128 16.57 12.26 -2.91
C ASP A 128 17.02 11.06 -3.75
N ALA A 129 18.33 10.77 -3.72
CA ALA A 129 18.90 9.62 -4.40
C ALA A 129 18.47 8.30 -3.76
N ASN A 130 18.27 8.27 -2.43
CA ASN A 130 17.83 7.07 -1.72
C ASN A 130 16.41 6.68 -2.11
N ALA A 131 15.54 7.64 -2.41
CA ALA A 131 14.22 7.36 -2.97
C ALA A 131 14.31 6.65 -4.32
N ILE A 132 15.21 7.10 -5.23
CA ILE A 132 15.45 6.44 -6.53
C ILE A 132 15.98 5.01 -6.32
N ILE A 133 16.95 4.82 -5.43
CA ILE A 133 17.49 3.49 -5.12
C ILE A 133 16.44 2.58 -4.50
N SER A 134 15.60 3.08 -3.58
CA SER A 134 14.54 2.30 -2.95
C SER A 134 13.45 1.90 -3.95
N ALA A 135 13.06 2.81 -4.85
CA ALA A 135 12.14 2.51 -5.94
C ALA A 135 12.74 1.46 -6.91
N THR A 136 14.02 1.59 -7.23
CA THR A 136 14.74 0.63 -8.07
C THR A 136 14.77 -0.75 -7.41
N ARG A 137 15.12 -0.82 -6.13
CA ARG A 137 15.12 -2.04 -5.32
C ARG A 137 13.75 -2.72 -5.37
N LEU A 138 12.67 -1.97 -5.15
CA LEU A 138 11.30 -2.51 -5.20
C LEU A 138 10.99 -3.13 -6.58
N LYS A 139 11.32 -2.44 -7.67
CA LYS A 139 11.09 -2.94 -9.03
C LYS A 139 11.86 -4.23 -9.31
N VAL A 140 13.12 -4.30 -8.87
CA VAL A 140 13.93 -5.52 -9.03
C VAL A 140 13.38 -6.65 -8.17
N MET A 141 13.08 -6.38 -6.89
CA MET A 141 12.58 -7.40 -5.97
C MET A 141 11.30 -8.06 -6.48
N LYS A 142 10.36 -7.24 -6.98
CA LYS A 142 9.09 -7.72 -7.51
C LYS A 142 9.24 -8.53 -8.79
N ALA A 143 10.14 -8.13 -9.68
CA ALA A 143 10.30 -8.78 -10.98
C ALA A 143 11.18 -10.04 -10.94
N CYS A 144 12.18 -10.08 -10.05
CA CYS A 144 13.29 -11.02 -10.16
C CYS A 144 13.40 -12.02 -9.00
N MET A 145 12.90 -11.73 -7.80
CA MET A 145 13.20 -12.57 -6.62
C MET A 145 12.50 -13.92 -6.61
N SER A 146 11.41 -14.08 -7.36
CA SER A 146 10.76 -15.39 -7.57
C SER A 146 11.55 -16.31 -8.50
N LYS A 147 12.56 -15.81 -9.21
CA LYS A 147 13.37 -16.59 -10.16
C LYS A 147 14.49 -17.35 -9.43
N SER A 148 14.85 -18.50 -9.97
CA SER A 148 16.02 -19.27 -9.57
C SER A 148 17.30 -18.71 -10.22
N TYR A 149 18.46 -19.11 -9.70
CA TYR A 149 19.73 -18.84 -10.36
C TYR A 149 19.90 -19.76 -11.59
N PRO A 150 20.38 -19.29 -12.76
CA PRO A 150 20.93 -17.95 -13.05
C PRO A 150 19.91 -16.91 -13.56
N GLU A 151 18.66 -17.29 -13.81
CA GLU A 151 17.63 -16.39 -14.37
C GLU A 151 17.39 -15.14 -13.50
N ARG A 152 17.58 -15.26 -12.19
CA ARG A 152 17.52 -14.14 -11.25
C ARG A 152 18.57 -13.09 -11.58
N GLU A 153 19.82 -13.50 -11.81
CA GLU A 153 20.91 -12.57 -12.09
C GLU A 153 20.67 -11.85 -13.42
N GLU A 154 20.28 -12.59 -14.46
CA GLU A 154 19.95 -12.01 -15.76
C GLU A 154 18.79 -10.99 -15.65
N CYS A 155 17.76 -11.32 -14.87
CA CYS A 155 16.64 -10.41 -14.61
C CYS A 155 17.09 -9.13 -13.89
N ILE A 156 17.93 -9.25 -12.86
CA ILE A 156 18.46 -8.11 -12.12
C ILE A 156 19.23 -7.20 -13.08
N ASP A 157 20.10 -7.76 -13.91
CA ASP A 157 20.87 -6.99 -14.89
C ASP A 157 19.98 -6.26 -15.90
N GLN A 158 18.96 -6.94 -16.45
CA GLN A 158 18.01 -6.33 -17.38
C GLN A 158 17.27 -5.15 -16.75
N VAL A 159 16.77 -5.32 -15.51
CA VAL A 159 16.03 -4.26 -14.81
C VAL A 159 16.96 -3.10 -14.47
N LEU A 160 18.14 -3.35 -13.90
CA LEU A 160 19.08 -2.29 -13.54
C LEU A 160 19.60 -1.53 -14.76
N ASN A 161 19.89 -2.22 -15.87
CA ASN A 161 20.30 -1.56 -17.12
C ASN A 161 19.18 -0.66 -17.67
N ARG A 162 17.92 -1.11 -17.65
CA ARG A 162 16.78 -0.28 -18.04
C ARG A 162 16.68 0.98 -17.18
N ILE A 163 16.89 0.86 -15.86
CA ILE A 163 16.87 2.01 -14.94
C ILE A 163 18.04 2.96 -15.24
N HIS A 164 19.24 2.43 -15.49
CA HIS A 164 20.39 3.23 -15.90
C HIS A 164 20.09 4.06 -17.15
N VAL A 165 19.52 3.43 -18.19
CA VAL A 165 19.11 4.11 -19.43
C VAL A 165 18.09 5.21 -19.15
N ILE A 166 17.05 4.94 -18.36
CA ILE A 166 16.04 5.94 -17.99
C ILE A 166 16.69 7.15 -17.28
N LEU A 167 17.59 6.90 -16.34
CA LEU A 167 18.26 7.99 -15.61
C LEU A 167 19.15 8.82 -16.57
N LYS A 168 19.89 8.18 -17.47
CA LYS A 168 20.73 8.87 -18.49
C LYS A 168 19.89 9.69 -19.47
N GLU A 169 18.76 9.16 -19.94
CA GLU A 169 17.81 9.91 -20.78
C GLU A 169 17.34 11.17 -20.05
N ARG A 170 16.96 11.04 -18.78
CA ARG A 170 16.51 12.17 -17.96
C ARG A 170 17.60 13.18 -17.64
N MET A 171 18.86 12.75 -17.57
CA MET A 171 20.01 13.65 -17.40
C MET A 171 20.30 14.47 -18.67
N SER A 172 19.90 13.96 -19.84
CA SER A 172 20.07 14.66 -21.12
C SER A 172 19.02 15.78 -21.33
N GLU A 173 17.99 15.85 -20.49
CA GLU A 173 16.97 16.91 -20.53
C GLU A 173 17.48 18.22 -19.87
N PRO A 174 16.93 19.40 -20.23
CA PRO A 174 17.22 20.64 -19.52
C PRO A 174 16.96 20.52 -18.01
N ASP A 175 17.90 21.00 -17.19
CA ASP A 175 17.89 20.85 -15.71
C ASP A 175 17.72 19.40 -15.24
N GLY A 176 18.09 18.45 -16.11
CA GLY A 176 17.96 17.02 -15.89
C GLY A 176 19.17 16.40 -15.22
N ASP A 177 20.36 16.91 -15.51
CA ASP A 177 21.59 16.43 -14.90
C ASP A 177 21.74 16.98 -13.46
N THR A 178 21.42 16.12 -12.49
CA THR A 178 21.41 16.46 -11.06
C THR A 178 22.37 15.55 -10.30
N GLU A 179 22.97 16.06 -9.22
CA GLU A 179 23.82 15.25 -8.33
C GLU A 179 23.08 14.02 -7.80
N VAL A 180 21.78 14.15 -7.53
CA VAL A 180 20.90 13.05 -7.11
C VAL A 180 20.87 11.90 -8.11
N ARG A 181 20.74 12.19 -9.42
CA ARG A 181 20.71 11.15 -10.46
C ARG A 181 22.08 10.54 -10.72
N ARG A 182 23.16 11.34 -10.63
CA ARG A 182 24.54 10.83 -10.72
C ARG A 182 24.82 9.83 -9.60
N LYS A 183 24.54 10.21 -8.35
CA LYS A 183 24.66 9.32 -7.18
C LYS A 183 23.81 8.05 -7.35
N ALA A 184 22.56 8.18 -7.79
CA ALA A 184 21.72 7.01 -8.01
C ALA A 184 22.30 6.04 -9.05
N ILE A 185 22.92 6.54 -10.13
CA ILE A 185 23.61 5.71 -11.13
C ILE A 185 24.84 5.01 -10.53
N GLU A 186 25.65 5.75 -9.77
CA GLU A 186 26.87 5.23 -9.12
C GLU A 186 26.56 4.11 -8.11
N GLU A 187 25.38 4.14 -7.50
CA GLU A 187 24.93 3.17 -6.51
C GLU A 187 24.32 1.88 -7.11
N LEU A 188 23.97 1.86 -8.41
CA LEU A 188 23.34 0.68 -9.04
C LEU A 188 24.20 -0.60 -8.96
N PRO A 189 25.54 -0.57 -9.16
CA PRO A 189 26.37 -1.76 -9.00
C PRO A 189 26.34 -2.32 -7.57
N ARG A 190 26.40 -1.44 -6.56
CA ARG A 190 26.28 -1.85 -5.15
C ARG A 190 24.92 -2.48 -4.87
N LEU A 191 23.84 -1.89 -5.41
CA LEU A 191 22.50 -2.45 -5.30
C LEU A 191 22.39 -3.84 -5.95
N LYS A 192 23.06 -4.08 -7.09
CA LYS A 192 23.11 -5.41 -7.73
C LYS A 192 23.70 -6.44 -6.77
N GLU A 193 24.86 -6.14 -6.19
CA GLU A 193 25.55 -7.02 -5.25
C GLU A 193 24.70 -7.31 -4.01
N GLU A 194 24.05 -6.29 -3.44
CA GLU A 194 23.11 -6.46 -2.33
C GLU A 194 21.96 -7.42 -2.69
N LEU A 195 21.38 -7.28 -3.88
CA LEU A 195 20.21 -8.06 -4.31
C LEU A 195 20.56 -9.51 -4.69
N LEU A 196 21.74 -9.76 -5.25
CA LEU A 196 22.20 -11.12 -5.54
C LEU A 196 22.48 -11.93 -4.27
N ASN A 197 22.97 -11.26 -3.22
CA ASN A 197 23.24 -11.87 -1.92
C ASN A 197 22.00 -11.93 -1.02
N TYR A 198 20.85 -11.44 -1.49
CA TYR A 198 19.61 -11.48 -0.72
C TYR A 198 19.04 -12.91 -0.70
N THR A 199 19.18 -13.58 0.44
CA THR A 199 18.52 -14.85 0.75
C THR A 199 17.13 -14.58 1.32
N VAL A 200 16.11 -15.21 0.70
CA VAL A 200 14.72 -15.25 1.19
C VAL A 200 14.54 -16.49 2.05
#